data_AF-A0A4Y2BPR4-F1
#
_entry.id   AF-A0A4Y2BPR4-F1
#
_cell.length_a   1.000
_cell.length_b   1.000
_cell.length_c   1.000
_cell.angle_alpha   90.00
_cell.angle_beta   90.00
_cell.angle_gamma   90.00
#
_symmetry.space_group_name_H-M   'P 1'
#
loop_
_entity.id
_entity.type
_entity.pdbx_description
1 polymer ?
#
loop_
_entity_poly.entity_id
_entity_poly.type
_entity_poly.pdbx_seq_one_letter_code
_entity_poly.pdbx_strand_id
1 'polypeptide(L)'
;MPKQQSGNTNDGNTARKFFRHPEKTAEITGVEFNLIKRLGIILECVNCNMKINLEKFAEFTRVTQDIYLRKYSWYPMPISLHKILFNGRDIIEACILPIGSYSEEAQEARNKHNTQYRELFTRKSSRINTNTDLLHRLLITSDRYIASLRAAPKSKKGKMDREMKKIVRIMFIR
;
A
#
# COMPACT_ATOMS: atom_id res chain seq x y z
N MET A 1 -9.11 -17.08 11.68
CA MET A 1 -8.68 -18.46 11.36
C MET A 1 -7.81 -18.40 10.13
N PRO A 2 -6.56 -18.87 10.17
CA PRO A 2 -5.68 -18.87 9.00
C PRO A 2 -6.29 -19.65 7.83
N LYS A 3 -6.00 -19.23 6.59
CA LYS A 3 -6.33 -19.99 5.39
C LYS A 3 -5.46 -21.24 5.33
N GLN A 4 -5.92 -22.27 4.64
CA GLN A 4 -5.15 -23.49 4.40
C GLN A 4 -3.79 -23.12 3.79
N GLN A 5 -2.69 -23.60 4.40
CA GLN A 5 -1.29 -23.29 4.04
C GLN A 5 -0.85 -21.83 4.28
N SER A 6 -1.55 -21.04 5.10
CA SER A 6 -1.11 -19.70 5.51
C SER A 6 -0.93 -19.58 7.03
N GLY A 7 0.05 -18.79 7.48
CA GLY A 7 0.25 -18.48 8.90
C GLY A 7 -0.76 -17.46 9.46
N ASN A 8 -1.37 -16.61 8.61
CA ASN A 8 -2.42 -15.68 9.01
C ASN A 8 -3.38 -15.33 7.86
N THR A 9 -4.45 -14.59 8.16
CA THR A 9 -5.40 -14.05 7.16
C THR A 9 -5.48 -12.53 7.23
N ASN A 10 -4.42 -11.89 7.71
CA ASN A 10 -4.40 -10.44 7.87
C ASN A 10 -4.24 -9.82 6.48
N ASP A 11 -5.29 -9.18 6.01
CA ASP A 11 -5.32 -8.46 4.74
C ASP A 11 -5.00 -6.97 4.93
N GLY A 12 -4.93 -6.23 3.82
CA GLY A 12 -4.75 -4.78 3.85
C GLY A 12 -5.83 -4.05 4.65
N ASN A 13 -7.05 -4.58 4.77
CA ASN A 13 -8.09 -3.99 5.61
C ASN A 13 -7.76 -4.11 7.10
N THR A 14 -7.24 -5.27 7.50
CA THR A 14 -6.78 -5.53 8.87
C THR A 14 -5.60 -4.62 9.22
N ALA A 15 -4.61 -4.51 8.33
CA ALA A 15 -3.47 -3.62 8.50
C ALA A 15 -3.91 -2.14 8.62
N ARG A 16 -4.81 -1.67 7.75
CA ARG A 16 -5.34 -0.31 7.82
C ARG A 16 -6.07 -0.01 9.14
N LYS A 17 -6.80 -0.98 9.70
CA LYS A 17 -7.45 -0.81 11.02
C LYS A 17 -6.43 -0.74 12.15
N PHE A 18 -5.37 -1.57 12.08
CA PHE A 18 -4.31 -1.61 13.09
C PHE A 18 -3.60 -0.25 13.26
N PHE A 19 -3.24 0.40 12.15
CA PHE A 19 -2.55 1.70 12.19
C PHE A 19 -3.48 2.92 12.37
N ARG A 20 -4.81 2.76 12.22
CA ARG A 20 -5.76 3.87 12.34
C ARG A 20 -5.91 4.40 13.78
N HIS A 21 -5.72 3.53 14.77
CA HIS A 21 -5.87 3.88 16.19
C HIS A 21 -4.64 3.41 16.99
N PRO A 22 -3.47 4.05 16.79
CA PRO A 22 -2.22 3.60 17.38
C PRO A 22 -2.24 3.53 18.91
N GLU A 23 -3.03 4.39 19.58
CA GLU A 23 -3.20 4.39 21.04
C GLU A 23 -3.82 3.08 21.53
N LYS A 24 -4.97 2.70 20.96
CA LYS A 24 -5.66 1.44 21.31
C LYS A 24 -4.81 0.22 20.94
N THR A 25 -4.11 0.28 19.81
CA THR A 25 -3.24 -0.81 19.38
C THR A 25 -2.06 -0.99 20.33
N ALA A 26 -1.45 0.10 20.80
CA ALA A 26 -0.38 0.07 21.79
C ALA A 26 -0.87 -0.49 23.14
N GLU A 27 -2.04 -0.05 23.59
CA GLU A 27 -2.69 -0.54 24.80
C GLU A 27 -2.96 -2.06 24.74
N ILE A 28 -3.52 -2.55 23.64
CA ILE A 28 -3.88 -3.97 23.47
C ILE A 28 -2.64 -4.85 23.31
N THR A 29 -1.63 -4.42 22.55
CA THR A 29 -0.47 -5.25 22.20
C THR A 29 0.71 -5.11 23.17
N GLY A 30 0.71 -4.07 24.01
CA GLY A 30 1.86 -3.71 24.85
C GLY A 30 3.06 -3.16 24.07
N VAL A 31 2.92 -2.92 22.76
CA VAL A 31 3.99 -2.33 21.93
C VAL A 31 4.04 -0.82 22.14
N GLU A 32 5.23 -0.25 22.07
CA GLU A 32 5.48 1.16 22.29
C GLU A 32 4.71 2.02 21.26
N PHE A 33 3.97 3.00 21.79
CA PHE A 33 3.06 3.83 21.00
C PHE A 33 3.75 4.59 19.87
N ASN A 34 4.91 5.21 20.13
CA ASN A 34 5.60 6.00 19.12
C ASN A 34 6.07 5.12 17.96
N LEU A 35 6.52 3.89 18.22
CA LEU A 35 6.91 2.94 17.19
C LEU A 35 5.72 2.63 16.29
N ILE A 36 4.56 2.27 16.84
CA ILE A 36 3.34 1.98 16.04
C ILE A 36 2.95 3.21 15.21
N LYS A 37 2.92 4.39 15.83
CA LYS A 37 2.54 5.64 15.16
C LYS A 37 3.49 5.98 14.01
N ARG A 38 4.81 5.89 14.24
CA ARG A 38 5.83 6.21 13.23
C ARG A 38 5.80 5.22 12.08
N LEU A 39 5.63 3.92 12.35
CA LEU A 39 5.46 2.92 11.31
C LEU A 39 4.20 3.18 10.46
N GLY A 40 3.09 3.57 11.09
CA GLY A 40 1.88 4.00 10.37
C GLY A 40 2.16 5.18 9.42
N ILE A 41 2.84 6.21 9.90
CA ILE A 41 3.21 7.39 9.08
C ILE A 41 4.14 7.01 7.93
N ILE A 42 5.12 6.13 8.15
CA ILE A 42 6.03 5.66 7.10
C ILE A 42 5.24 4.92 6.02
N LEU A 43 4.33 4.02 6.41
CA LEU A 43 3.49 3.29 5.46
C LEU A 43 2.56 4.23 4.68
N GLU A 44 1.96 5.23 5.33
CA GLU A 44 1.18 6.26 4.65
C GLU A 44 2.02 7.08 3.66
N CYS A 45 3.28 7.40 4.00
CA CYS A 45 4.21 8.06 3.09
C CYS A 45 4.51 7.20 1.86
N VAL A 46 4.79 5.91 2.05
CA VAL A 46 5.07 4.99 0.93
C VAL A 46 3.83 4.77 0.06
N ASN A 47 2.64 4.71 0.64
CA ASN A 47 1.40 4.57 -0.13
C ASN A 47 0.89 5.88 -0.75
N CYS A 48 1.58 7.01 -0.56
CA CYS A 48 1.14 8.27 -1.15
C CYS A 48 1.62 8.42 -2.60
N ASN A 49 0.75 8.97 -3.45
CA ASN A 49 1.09 9.32 -4.83
C ASN A 49 1.73 10.72 -4.94
N MET A 50 2.53 11.11 -3.94
CA MET A 50 3.20 12.43 -3.88
C MET A 50 4.71 12.27 -3.77
N LYS A 51 5.45 13.30 -4.17
CA LYS A 51 6.92 13.30 -4.02
C LYS A 51 7.30 13.43 -2.54
N ILE A 52 8.14 12.52 -2.08
CA ILE A 52 8.65 12.45 -0.71
C ILE A 52 9.93 13.28 -0.63
N ASN A 53 10.12 14.04 0.45
CA ASN A 53 11.42 14.65 0.75
C ASN A 53 12.35 13.57 1.33
N LEU A 54 13.38 13.20 0.56
CA LEU A 54 14.31 12.11 0.89
C LEU A 54 15.04 12.35 2.22
N GLU A 55 15.50 13.58 2.49
CA GLU A 55 16.25 13.90 3.72
C GLU A 55 15.37 13.73 4.96
N LYS A 56 14.17 14.31 4.92
CA LYS A 56 13.21 14.21 6.03
C LYS A 56 12.72 12.79 6.24
N PHE A 57 12.55 12.02 5.16
CA PHE A 57 12.18 10.63 5.24
C PHE A 57 13.30 9.78 5.85
N ALA A 58 14.56 10.03 5.46
CA ALA A 58 15.73 9.35 6.01
C ALA A 58 15.92 9.65 7.51
N GLU A 59 15.73 10.91 7.93
CA GLU A 59 15.74 11.28 9.35
C GLU A 59 14.61 10.57 10.12
N PHE A 60 13.40 10.55 9.55
CA PHE A 60 12.25 9.93 10.18
C PHE A 60 12.41 8.40 10.35
N THR A 61 12.96 7.72 9.34
CA THR A 61 13.23 6.28 9.37
C THR A 61 14.37 5.94 10.33
N ARG A 62 15.45 6.73 10.36
CA ARG A 62 16.58 6.54 11.30
C ARG A 62 16.16 6.63 12.76
N VAL A 63 15.37 7.64 13.13
CA VAL A 63 14.86 7.74 14.50
C VAL A 63 13.93 6.57 14.85
N THR A 64 13.16 6.07 13.87
CA THR A 64 12.30 4.88 14.08
C THR A 64 13.12 3.61 14.28
N GLN A 65 14.23 3.47 13.55
CA GLN A 65 15.19 2.38 13.71
C GLN A 65 15.82 2.40 15.10
N ASP A 66 16.25 3.57 15.60
CA ASP A 66 16.83 3.70 16.94
C ASP A 66 15.84 3.28 18.05
N ILE A 67 14.56 3.64 17.91
CA ILE A 67 13.51 3.20 18.84
C ILE A 67 13.39 1.68 18.82
N TYR A 68 13.36 1.07 17.63
CA TYR A 68 13.27 -0.37 17.47
C TYR A 68 14.46 -1.09 18.12
N LEU A 69 15.69 -0.67 17.80
CA LEU A 69 16.90 -1.29 18.33
C LEU A 69 17.02 -1.15 19.85
N ARG A 70 16.62 -0.01 20.43
CA ARG A 70 16.69 0.20 21.89
C ARG A 70 15.64 -0.61 22.66
N LYS A 71 14.43 -0.78 22.13
CA LYS A 71 13.30 -1.40 22.84
C LYS A 71 13.09 -2.87 22.49
N TYR A 72 13.49 -3.28 21.28
CA TYR A 72 13.18 -4.59 20.71
C TYR A 72 14.41 -5.27 20.11
N SER A 73 15.62 -4.99 20.62
CA SER A 73 16.87 -5.65 20.18
C SER A 73 16.83 -7.18 20.26
N TRP A 74 16.01 -7.73 21.15
CA TRP A 74 15.81 -9.16 21.33
C TRP A 74 15.07 -9.82 20.15
N TYR A 75 14.33 -9.05 19.35
CA TYR A 75 13.59 -9.56 18.20
C TYR A 75 14.29 -9.13 16.90
N PRO A 76 14.72 -10.08 16.05
CA PRO A 76 15.36 -9.73 14.78
C PRO A 76 14.37 -8.99 13.88
N MET A 77 14.80 -7.85 13.34
CA MET A 77 13.94 -7.01 12.51
C MET A 77 13.45 -7.78 11.27
N PRO A 78 12.13 -7.81 10.99
CA PRO A 78 11.60 -8.44 9.78
C PRO A 78 12.22 -7.82 8.52
N ILE A 79 12.49 -8.66 7.50
CA ILE A 79 13.13 -8.24 6.25
C ILE A 79 12.40 -7.08 5.58
N SER A 80 11.05 -7.10 5.56
CA SER A 80 10.25 -6.01 4.99
C SER A 80 10.44 -4.70 5.73
N LEU A 81 10.52 -4.75 7.07
CA LEU A 81 10.74 -3.57 7.89
C LEU A 81 12.17 -3.04 7.73
N HIS A 82 13.16 -3.95 7.70
CA HIS A 82 14.56 -3.59 7.46
C HIS A 82 14.73 -2.89 6.11
N LYS A 83 14.15 -3.43 5.02
CA LYS A 83 14.19 -2.80 3.69
C LYS A 83 13.63 -1.39 3.71
N ILE A 84 12.51 -1.16 4.42
CA ILE A 84 11.89 0.17 4.49
C ILE A 84 12.74 1.14 5.32
N LEU A 85 13.23 0.72 6.49
CA LEU A 85 13.95 1.61 7.40
C LEU A 85 15.39 1.93 6.94
N PHE A 86 16.10 0.94 6.38
CA PHE A 86 17.49 1.11 5.97
C PHE A 86 17.62 1.54 4.50
N ASN A 87 16.91 0.87 3.59
CA ASN A 87 17.04 1.10 2.14
C ASN A 87 15.89 1.94 1.56
N GLY A 88 14.93 2.37 2.38
CA GLY A 88 13.74 3.06 1.89
C GLY A 88 14.06 4.36 1.15
N ARG A 89 15.05 5.11 1.61
CA ARG A 89 15.54 6.32 0.93
C ARG A 89 16.01 6.01 -0.49
N ASP A 90 16.95 5.08 -0.61
CA ASP A 90 17.61 4.75 -1.88
C ASP A 90 16.60 4.19 -2.89
N ILE A 91 15.64 3.39 -2.40
CA ILE A 91 14.54 2.86 -3.22
C ILE A 91 13.67 4.01 -3.75
N ILE A 92 13.27 4.96 -2.90
CA ILE A 92 12.45 6.10 -3.33
C ILE A 92 13.23 6.99 -4.30
N GLU A 93 14.53 7.16 -4.10
CA GLU A 93 15.41 7.92 -4.98
C GLU A 93 15.55 7.29 -6.37
N ALA A 94 15.60 5.96 -6.46
CA ALA A 94 15.65 5.24 -7.72
C ALA A 94 14.31 5.28 -8.51
N CYS A 95 13.20 5.61 -7.85
CA CYS A 95 11.88 5.67 -8.50
C CYS A 95 11.68 6.99 -9.27
N ILE A 96 11.33 6.88 -10.57
CA ILE A 96 11.02 8.03 -11.42
C ILE A 96 9.68 8.67 -11.02
N LEU A 97 8.69 7.84 -10.71
CA LEU A 97 7.36 8.25 -10.25
C LEU A 97 7.26 8.17 -8.71
N PRO A 98 6.27 8.82 -8.09
CA PRO A 98 5.99 8.60 -6.67
C PRO A 98 5.88 7.11 -6.35
N ILE A 99 6.52 6.68 -5.27
CA ILE A 99 6.62 5.25 -4.90
C ILE A 99 5.25 4.56 -4.82
N GLY A 100 4.21 5.25 -4.33
CA GLY A 100 2.85 4.71 -4.26
C GLY A 100 2.23 4.33 -5.62
N SER A 101 2.74 4.89 -6.72
CA SER A 101 2.28 4.56 -8.08
C SER A 101 2.82 3.22 -8.59
N TYR A 102 3.86 2.67 -7.95
CA TYR A 102 4.40 1.33 -8.24
C TYR A 102 3.71 0.21 -7.44
N SER A 103 2.59 0.51 -6.78
CA SER A 103 1.89 -0.45 -5.92
C SER A 103 1.25 -1.61 -6.69
N GLU A 104 1.37 -2.82 -6.14
CA GLU A 104 0.72 -4.04 -6.66
C GLU A 104 -0.79 -4.08 -6.36
N GLU A 105 -1.28 -3.27 -5.41
CA GLU A 105 -2.69 -3.29 -4.96
C GLU A 105 -3.69 -3.11 -6.11
N ALA A 106 -3.33 -2.30 -7.11
CA ALA A 106 -4.18 -2.08 -8.29
C ALA A 106 -4.35 -3.35 -9.13
N GLN A 107 -3.29 -4.14 -9.28
CA GLN A 107 -3.32 -5.41 -10.00
C GLN A 107 -4.08 -6.48 -9.19
N GLU A 108 -3.86 -6.57 -7.89
CA GLU A 108 -4.61 -7.50 -7.03
C GLU A 108 -6.11 -7.20 -7.01
N ALA A 109 -6.49 -5.92 -6.94
CA ALA A 109 -7.89 -5.51 -7.06
C ALA A 109 -8.52 -5.93 -8.40
N ARG A 110 -7.70 -6.08 -9.45
CA ARG A 110 -8.15 -6.58 -10.75
C ARG A 110 -8.51 -8.07 -10.72
N ASN A 111 -7.90 -8.87 -9.86
CA ASN A 111 -8.21 -10.30 -9.76
C ASN A 111 -9.67 -10.56 -9.38
N LYS A 112 -10.29 -9.68 -8.58
CA LYS A 112 -11.73 -9.75 -8.29
C LYS A 112 -12.57 -9.63 -9.57
N HIS A 113 -12.19 -8.70 -10.45
CA HIS A 113 -12.85 -8.52 -11.74
C HIS A 113 -12.60 -9.69 -12.68
N ASN A 114 -11.41 -10.30 -12.66
CA ASN A 114 -11.11 -11.48 -13.49
C ASN A 114 -12.08 -12.63 -13.20
N THR A 115 -12.31 -12.93 -11.92
CA THR A 115 -13.28 -13.95 -11.51
C THR A 115 -14.69 -13.59 -11.98
N GLN A 116 -15.12 -12.34 -11.76
CA GLN A 116 -16.44 -11.86 -12.17
C GLN A 116 -16.63 -11.90 -13.70
N TYR A 117 -15.62 -11.50 -14.47
CA TYR A 117 -15.68 -11.48 -15.94
C TYR A 117 -15.75 -12.89 -16.51
N ARG A 118 -14.97 -13.81 -15.97
CA ARG A 118 -15.02 -15.23 -16.35
C ARG A 118 -16.38 -15.86 -16.05
N GLU A 119 -17.05 -15.43 -14.98
CA GLU A 119 -18.36 -16.00 -14.62
C GLU A 119 -19.48 -15.49 -15.53
N LEU A 120 -19.52 -14.17 -15.77
CA LEU A 120 -20.67 -13.47 -16.34
C LEU A 120 -20.51 -13.05 -17.82
N PHE A 121 -19.28 -12.87 -18.31
CA PHE A 121 -19.02 -12.18 -19.58
C PHE A 121 -18.26 -13.02 -20.62
N THR A 122 -17.86 -14.25 -20.30
CA THR A 122 -17.14 -15.13 -21.22
C THR A 122 -17.99 -16.28 -21.73
N ARG A 123 -17.81 -16.68 -22.99
CA ARG A 123 -18.41 -17.90 -23.52
C ARG A 123 -17.79 -19.13 -22.84
N LYS A 124 -18.66 -20.07 -22.45
CA LYS A 124 -18.29 -21.33 -21.76
C LYS A 124 -18.26 -22.53 -22.71
N SER A 125 -18.05 -22.30 -24.00
CA SER A 125 -17.98 -23.34 -25.03
C SER A 125 -16.63 -24.06 -25.09
N SER A 126 -15.53 -23.36 -24.82
CA SER A 126 -14.18 -23.94 -24.73
C SER A 126 -13.30 -23.06 -23.85
N ARG A 127 -12.22 -23.64 -23.29
CA ARG A 127 -11.24 -22.88 -22.49
C ARG A 127 -10.55 -21.78 -23.29
N ILE A 128 -10.30 -22.03 -24.58
CA ILE A 128 -9.71 -21.05 -25.49
C ILE A 128 -10.67 -19.87 -25.64
N ASN A 129 -11.94 -20.12 -25.94
CA ASN A 129 -12.95 -19.08 -26.10
C ASN A 129 -13.17 -18.28 -24.80
N THR A 130 -13.15 -18.96 -23.65
CA THR A 130 -13.22 -18.30 -22.34
C THR A 130 -12.05 -17.33 -22.15
N ASN A 131 -10.82 -17.77 -22.45
CA ASN A 131 -9.63 -16.94 -22.27
C ASN A 131 -9.58 -15.77 -23.26
N THR A 132 -10.00 -15.98 -24.52
CA THR A 132 -10.06 -14.90 -25.52
C THR A 132 -11.05 -13.82 -25.10
N ASP A 133 -12.24 -14.21 -24.63
CA ASP A 133 -13.28 -13.27 -24.21
C ASP A 133 -12.84 -12.50 -22.95
N LEU A 134 -12.20 -13.20 -22.00
CA LEU A 134 -11.66 -12.58 -20.79
C LEU A 134 -10.61 -11.53 -21.15
N LEU A 135 -9.68 -11.86 -22.06
CA LEU A 135 -8.63 -10.94 -22.50
C LEU A 135 -9.22 -9.72 -23.22
N HIS A 136 -10.13 -9.93 -24.18
CA HIS A 136 -10.81 -8.81 -24.87
C HIS A 136 -11.52 -7.88 -23.89
N ARG A 137 -12.22 -8.45 -22.91
CA ARG A 137 -12.91 -7.66 -21.87
C ARG A 137 -11.92 -6.84 -21.06
N LEU A 138 -10.79 -7.43 -20.68
CA LEU A 138 -9.75 -6.72 -19.95
C LEU A 138 -9.16 -5.57 -20.77
N LEU A 139 -8.89 -5.78 -22.06
CA LEU A 139 -8.40 -4.73 -22.96
C LEU A 139 -9.37 -3.54 -23.06
N ILE A 140 -10.67 -3.80 -23.29
CA ILE A 140 -11.71 -2.75 -23.36
C ILE A 140 -11.79 -1.96 -22.05
N THR A 141 -11.59 -2.63 -20.92
CA THR A 141 -11.65 -1.97 -19.62
C THR A 141 -10.44 -1.12 -19.29
N SER A 142 -9.25 -1.52 -19.77
CA SER A 142 -7.99 -0.78 -19.60
C SER A 142 -7.76 0.30 -20.66
N ASP A 143 -8.56 0.32 -21.72
CA ASP A 143 -8.49 1.34 -22.76
C ASP A 143 -8.64 2.75 -22.16
N ARG A 144 -7.64 3.60 -22.39
CA ARG A 144 -7.57 4.96 -21.84
C ARG A 144 -8.69 5.86 -22.37
N TYR A 145 -9.00 5.76 -23.66
CA TYR A 145 -10.04 6.58 -24.29
C TYR A 145 -11.41 6.21 -23.71
N ILE A 146 -11.73 4.92 -23.67
CA ILE A 146 -13.00 4.45 -23.09
C ILE A 146 -13.06 4.78 -21.60
N ALA A 147 -11.96 4.60 -20.85
CA ALA A 147 -11.90 4.94 -19.43
C ALA A 147 -12.14 6.44 -19.18
N SER A 148 -11.65 7.33 -20.05
CA SER A 148 -11.85 8.78 -19.92
C SER A 148 -13.30 9.22 -20.08
N LEU A 149 -14.10 8.46 -20.83
CA LEU A 149 -15.52 8.71 -21.05
C LEU A 149 -16.41 8.13 -19.93
N ARG A 150 -15.88 7.22 -19.10
CA ARG A 150 -16.62 6.62 -17.99
C ARG A 150 -16.72 7.60 -16.82
N ALA A 151 -17.82 7.53 -16.08
CA ALA A 151 -17.96 8.29 -14.85
C ALA A 151 -16.84 7.93 -13.85
N ALA A 152 -16.10 8.94 -13.40
CA ALA A 152 -15.03 8.75 -12.43
C ALA A 152 -15.59 8.26 -11.09
N PRO A 153 -14.93 7.29 -10.44
CA PRO A 153 -15.35 6.83 -9.13
C PRO A 153 -15.21 7.96 -8.09
N LYS A 154 -16.19 8.06 -7.18
CA LYS A 154 -16.13 9.01 -6.05
C LYS A 154 -15.02 8.56 -5.09
N SER A 155 -13.96 9.36 -4.93
CA SER A 155 -12.94 9.11 -3.90
C SER A 155 -13.24 9.94 -2.64
N LYS A 156 -13.09 9.32 -1.47
CA LYS A 156 -13.09 10.04 -0.19
C LYS A 156 -11.64 10.36 0.18
N LYS A 157 -11.28 11.64 0.22
CA LYS A 157 -9.96 12.06 0.71
C LYS A 157 -9.93 11.95 2.25
N GLY A 158 -9.03 11.12 2.77
CA GLY A 158 -8.75 11.06 4.20
C GLY A 158 -7.98 12.31 4.67
N LYS A 159 -8.05 12.61 5.98
CA LYS A 159 -7.19 13.63 6.58
C LYS A 159 -5.76 13.08 6.67
N MET A 160 -4.81 13.84 6.15
CA MET A 160 -3.37 13.52 6.23
C MET A 160 -2.79 13.97 7.56
N ASP A 161 -1.98 13.12 8.18
CA ASP A 161 -1.32 13.41 9.46
C ASP A 161 -0.37 14.63 9.36
N ARG A 162 -0.17 15.32 10.48
CA ARG A 162 0.66 16.53 10.55
C ARG A 162 2.14 16.22 10.32
N GLU A 163 2.64 15.09 10.81
CA GLU A 163 4.02 14.66 10.60
C GLU A 163 4.24 14.24 9.15
N MET A 164 3.26 13.53 8.57
CA MET A 164 3.30 13.16 7.14
C MET A 164 3.40 14.39 6.23
N LYS A 165 2.65 15.47 6.53
CA LYS A 165 2.73 16.74 5.79
C LYS A 165 4.12 17.37 5.80
N LYS A 166 4.94 17.12 6.83
CA LYS A 166 6.31 17.64 6.90
C LYS A 166 7.24 16.87 5.97
N ILE A 167 6.99 15.57 5.80
CA ILE A 167 7.81 14.63 5.02
C ILE A 167 7.49 14.73 3.52
N VAL A 168 6.22 14.91 3.17
CA VAL A 168 5.77 14.97 1.78
C VAL A 168 5.88 16.40 1.24
N ARG A 169 6.39 16.57 0.01
CA ARG A 169 6.28 17.85 -0.71
C ARG A 169 4.87 17.98 -1.26
N ILE A 170 4.08 18.89 -0.70
CA ILE A 170 2.81 19.29 -1.31
C ILE A 170 3.15 20.11 -2.56
N MET A 171 3.26 19.44 -3.70
CA MET A 171 3.19 20.13 -4.98
C MET A 171 1.74 20.54 -5.18
N PHE A 172 1.44 21.83 -4.95
CA PHE A 172 0.28 22.44 -5.60
C PHE A 172 0.55 22.38 -7.10
N ILE A 173 -0.04 21.39 -7.76
CA ILE A 173 -0.18 21.43 -9.21
C ILE A 173 -1.13 22.59 -9.48
N ARG A 174 -0.57 23.72 -9.93
CA ARG A 174 -1.32 24.82 -10.55
C ARG A 174 -1.76 24.39 -11.94
#